data_AF-A0A1V6AVK0-F1
#
_entry.id   AF-A0A1V6AVK0-F1
#
_cell.length_a   1.000
_cell.length_b   1.000
_cell.length_c   1.000
_cell.angle_alpha   90.00
_cell.angle_beta   90.00
_cell.angle_gamma   90.00
#
_symmetry.space_group_name_H-M   'P 1'
#
loop_
_entity.id
_entity.type
_entity.pdbx_description
1 polymer ?
#
loop_
_entity_poly.entity_id
_entity_poly.type
_entity_poly.pdbx_seq_one_letter_code
_entity_poly.pdbx_strand_id
1 'polypeptide(L)' 'MTLKFRLGTDNFKKLLDEGGYFVDKTLLIKEIIDGNDVTLIPRPRRFGKILNMTMLRYFFERSEENRACLFDSCAITDYP' A
#
# COMPACT_ATOMS: atom_id res chain seq x y z
N MET A 1 19.31 8.90 -6.68
CA MET A 1 18.21 9.71 -6.11
C MET A 1 18.18 9.50 -4.61
N THR A 2 18.18 10.56 -3.81
CA THR A 2 18.08 10.44 -2.35
C THR A 2 16.63 10.21 -1.96
N LEU A 3 16.30 9.03 -1.45
CA LEU A 3 14.98 8.73 -0.89
C LEU A 3 14.69 9.69 0.27
N LYS A 4 13.54 10.36 0.24
CA LYS A 4 13.12 11.31 1.27
C LYS A 4 11.99 10.74 2.11
N PHE A 5 12.14 10.80 3.44
CA PHE A 5 11.05 10.52 4.35
C PHE A 5 9.99 11.62 4.24
N ARG A 6 8.89 11.35 3.53
CA ARG A 6 7.77 12.27 3.35
C ARG A 6 6.84 12.20 4.55
N LEU A 7 7.24 12.86 5.64
CA LEU A 7 6.41 12.94 6.85
C LEU A 7 5.09 13.64 6.54
N GLY A 8 3.97 13.00 6.88
CA GLY A 8 2.63 13.53 6.64
C GLY A 8 1.99 13.10 5.32
N THR A 9 2.72 12.44 4.41
CA THR A 9 2.11 11.82 3.24
C THR A 9 1.51 10.48 3.63
N ASP A 10 0.19 10.35 3.50
CA ASP A 10 -0.58 9.19 3.89
C ASP A 10 -1.32 8.52 2.71
N ASN A 11 -1.12 9.03 1.50
CA ASN A 11 -1.61 8.43 0.26
C ASN A 11 -0.51 7.62 -0.43
N PHE A 12 -0.78 6.34 -0.70
CA PHE A 12 0.16 5.40 -1.29
C PHE A 12 0.68 5.84 -2.67
N LYS A 13 -0.22 6.15 -3.61
CA LYS A 13 0.15 6.62 -4.94
C LYS A 13 0.99 7.89 -4.89
N LYS A 14 0.56 8.88 -4.10
CA LYS A 14 1.30 10.15 -3.94
C LYS A 14 2.70 9.93 -3.37
N LEU A 15 2.85 9.01 -2.40
CA LEU A 15 4.15 8.69 -1.83
C LEU A 15 5.12 8.12 -2.87
N LEU A 16 4.64 7.23 -3.75
CA LEU A 16 5.43 6.64 -4.83
C LEU A 16 5.76 7.67 -5.92
N ASP A 17 4.75 8.42 -6.40
CA ASP A 17 4.90 9.45 -7.42
C ASP A 17 5.93 10.53 -7.02
N GLU A 18 6.01 10.87 -5.73
CA GLU A 18 6.93 11.88 -5.21
C GLU A 18 8.34 11.35 -4.86
N GLY A 19 8.64 10.08 -5.18
CA GLY A 19 9.90 9.41 -4.85
C GLY A 19 10.14 9.31 -3.34
N GLY A 20 9.06 9.15 -2.57
CA GLY A 20 9.11 9.03 -1.12
C GLY A 20 9.71 7.70 -0.67
N TYR A 21 10.34 7.70 0.50
CA TYR A 21 10.78 6.47 1.14
C TYR A 21 9.56 5.65 1.59
N PHE A 22 9.28 4.56 0.88
CA PHE A 22 8.24 3.60 1.19
C PHE A 22 8.89 2.27 1.61
N VAL A 23 8.46 1.73 2.75
CA VAL A 23 8.77 0.35 3.14
C VAL A 23 7.67 -0.51 2.60
N ASP A 24 8.02 -1.49 1.77
CA ASP A 24 7.07 -2.40 1.19
C ASP A 24 6.32 -3.19 2.27
N LYS A 25 5.00 -3.03 2.28
CA LYS A 25 4.03 -3.74 3.14
C LYS A 25 2.93 -4.38 2.33
N THR A 26 3.16 -4.58 1.03
CA THR A 26 2.13 -5.09 0.12
C THR A 26 1.73 -6.54 0.41
N LEU A 27 2.53 -7.31 1.15
CA LEU A 27 2.12 -8.62 1.68
C LEU A 27 0.91 -8.56 2.62
N LEU A 28 0.56 -7.39 3.17
CA LEU A 28 -0.72 -7.19 3.85
C LEU A 28 -1.91 -7.51 2.94
N ILE A 29 -1.80 -7.25 1.63
CA ILE A 29 -2.84 -7.58 0.66
C ILE A 29 -3.05 -9.09 0.63
N LYS A 30 -1.96 -9.85 0.54
CA LYS A 30 -1.99 -11.32 0.60
C LYS A 30 -2.62 -11.82 1.90
N GLU A 31 -2.21 -11.26 3.04
CA GLU A 31 -2.79 -11.62 4.34
C GLU A 31 -4.30 -11.37 4.42
N ILE A 32 -4.81 -10.35 3.72
CA ILE A 32 -6.25 -10.06 3.64
C ILE A 32 -6.97 -11.03 2.69
N ILE A 33 -6.34 -11.40 1.57
CA ILE A 33 -6.91 -12.36 0.60
C ILE A 33 -6.96 -13.76 1.20
N ASP A 34 -5.88 -14.20 1.86
CA ASP A 34 -5.77 -15.50 2.54
C ASP A 34 -6.54 -15.53 3.87
N GLY A 35 -7.04 -14.38 4.31
CA GLY A 35 -7.58 -14.15 5.64
C GLY A 35 -8.97 -14.71 5.89
N ASN A 36 -9.47 -14.48 7.10
CA ASN A 36 -10.79 -14.91 7.57
C ASN A 36 -11.89 -13.90 7.19
N ASP A 37 -13.16 -14.31 7.35
CA ASP A 37 -14.36 -13.48 7.11
C ASP A 37 -14.29 -12.06 7.71
N VAL A 38 -13.58 -11.91 8.83
CA VAL A 38 -13.33 -10.63 9.49
C VAL A 38 -11.85 -10.49 9.82
N THR A 39 -11.22 -9.42 9.33
CA THR A 39 -9.83 -9.06 9.64
C THR A 39 -9.79 -7.77 10.47
N LEU A 40 -9.22 -7.85 11.69
CA LEU A 40 -9.03 -6.68 12.56
C LEU A 40 -7.70 -5.99 12.24
N ILE A 41 -7.76 -4.75 11.78
CA ILE A 41 -6.57 -3.90 11.60
C ILE A 41 -6.42 -3.01 12.86
N PRO A 42 -5.53 -3.35 13.80
CA PRO A 42 -5.38 -2.57 15.03
C PRO A 42 -4.93 -1.14 14.74
N ARG A 43 -5.27 -0.20 15.63
CA ARG A 43 -5.12 1.25 15.39
C ARG A 43 -3.95 1.92 16.16
N PRO A 44 -2.68 1.44 16.17
CA PRO A 44 -1.56 2.16 16.81
C PRO A 44 -1.24 3.50 16.12
N ARG A 45 -0.86 4.54 16.88
CA ARG A 45 -0.64 5.90 16.32
C ARG A 45 0.62 5.93 15.44
N ARG A 46 0.57 6.67 14.31
CA ARG A 46 1.65 6.83 13.32
C ARG A 46 2.12 5.57 12.57
N PHE A 47 1.38 4.47 12.67
CA PHE A 47 1.77 3.20 12.04
C PHE A 47 1.53 3.10 10.52
N GLY A 48 1.15 4.21 9.86
CA GLY A 48 0.88 4.21 8.42
C GLY A 48 -0.47 3.60 8.03
N LYS A 49 -1.48 3.65 8.91
CA LYS A 49 -2.80 3.07 8.61
C LYS A 49 -3.48 3.66 7.38
N ILE A 50 -3.50 4.99 7.23
CA ILE A 50 -4.13 5.61 6.06
C ILE A 50 -3.36 5.22 4.79
N LEU A 51 -2.03 5.12 4.87
CA LEU A 51 -1.19 4.62 3.78
C LEU A 51 -1.58 3.19 3.39
N ASN A 52 -1.71 2.28 4.36
CA ASN A 52 -2.14 0.92 4.11
C ASN A 52 -3.57 0.87 3.55
N MET A 53 -4.51 1.67 4.08
CA MET A 53 -5.88 1.71 3.55
C MET A 53 -5.94 2.24 2.11
N THR A 54 -5.11 3.24 1.76
CA THR A 54 -5.03 3.73 0.37
C THR A 54 -4.36 2.72 -0.53
N MET A 55 -3.33 2.00 -0.08
CA MET A 55 -2.71 0.88 -0.80
C MET A 55 -3.74 -0.22 -1.11
N LEU A 56 -4.50 -0.67 -0.09
CA LEU A 56 -5.56 -1.67 -0.28
C LEU A 56 -6.64 -1.19 -1.25
N ARG A 57 -7.05 0.09 -1.12
CA ARG A 57 -7.98 0.70 -2.05
C ARG A 57 -7.43 0.67 -3.48
N TYR A 58 -6.19 1.10 -3.71
CA TYR A 58 -5.60 1.10 -5.05
C TYR A 58 -5.44 -0.30 -5.64
N PHE A 59 -5.30 -1.33 -4.80
CA PHE A 59 -5.20 -2.71 -5.23
C PHE A 59 -6.57 -3.31 -5.62
N PHE A 60 -7.61 -3.09 -4.82
CA PHE A 60 -8.93 -3.74 -5.00
C PHE A 60 -9.98 -2.89 -5.73
N GLU A 61 -9.86 -1.56 -5.70
CA GLU A 61 -10.87 -0.66 -6.29
C GLU A 61 -10.81 -0.74 -7.82
N ARG A 62 -11.94 -1.13 -8.43
CA ARG A 62 -12.09 -1.05 -9.89
C ARG A 62 -12.04 0.40 -10.34
N SER A 63 -11.14 0.72 -11.26
CA SER A 63 -10.96 2.05 -11.83
C SER A 63 -10.76 1.96 -13.33
N GLU A 64 -11.13 3.02 -14.05
CA GLU A 64 -10.81 3.21 -15.47
C GLU A 64 -9.29 3.40 -15.70
N GLU A 65 -8.57 3.85 -14.66
CA GLU A 65 -7.12 4.04 -14.70
C GLU A 65 -6.39 2.72 -14.42
N ASN A 66 -5.39 2.40 -15.24
CA ASN A 66 -4.49 1.29 -14.93
C ASN A 66 -3.55 1.69 -13.79
N ARG A 67 -3.70 1.01 -12.64
CA ARG A 67 -2.94 1.23 -11.41
C ARG A 67 -1.97 0.08 -11.09
N ALA A 68 -1.86 -0.92 -11.97
CA ALA A 68 -0.96 -2.06 -11.78
C ALA A 68 0.49 -1.60 -11.57
N CYS A 69 0.89 -0.54 -12.28
CA CYS A 69 2.22 0.06 -12.17
C CYS A 69 2.61 0.54 -10.77
N LEU A 70 1.64 0.74 -9.86
CA LEU A 70 1.94 1.10 -8.46
C LEU A 70 2.55 -0.08 -7.68
N PHE A 71 2.45 -1.30 -8.20
CA PHE A 71 2.84 -2.53 -7.53
C PHE A 71 3.96 -3.29 -8.24
N ASP A 72 4.41 -2.87 -9.44
CA ASP A 72 5.38 -3.60 -10.28
C ASP A 72 6.66 -4.04 -9.54
N SER A 73 7.12 -3.26 -8.55
CA SER A 73 8.32 -3.54 -7.75
C SER A 73 8.01 -3.90 -6.29
N CYS A 74 6.78 -4.32 -5.99
CA CYS A 74 6.34 -4.68 -4.65
C CYS A 74 6.21 -6.21 -4.53
N ALA A 75 6.51 -6.76 -3.36
CA ALA A 75 6.51 -8.19 -3.09
C ALA A 75 5.17 -8.90 -3.39
N ILE A 76 4.04 -8.19 -3.42
CA ILE A 76 2.74 -8.78 -3.78
C ILE A 76 2.69 -9.32 -5.22
N THR A 77 3.50 -8.79 -6.16
CA THR A 77 3.51 -9.25 -7.56
C THR A 77 4.19 -10.59 -7.75
N ASP A 78 4.95 -11.06 -6.75
CA ASP A 78 5.55 -12.39 -6.74
C ASP A 78 4.54 -13.50 -6.38
N TYR A 79 3.32 -13.14 -6.01
CA TYR A 79 2.26 -14.07 -5.62
C TYR A 79 1.17 -14.18 -6.71
N PRO A 80 0.60 -15.39 -6.89
CA PRO A 80 -0.40 -15.66 -7.93
C PRO A 80 -1.74 -14.94 -7.70
#